data_AF-A0A4W6CGE1-F1
#
_entry.id   AF-A0A4W6CGE1-F1
#
_cell.length_a   1.000
_cell.length_b   1.000
_cell.length_c   1.000
_cell.angle_alpha   90.00
_cell.angle_beta   90.00
_cell.angle_gamma   90.00
#
_symmetry.space_group_name_H-M   'P 1'
#
loop_
_entity.id
_entity.type
_entity.pdbx_description
1 polymer ?
#
loop_
_entity_poly.entity_id
_entity_poly.type
_entity_poly.pdbx_seq_one_letter_code
_entity_poly.pdbx_strand_id
1 'polypeptide(L)'
;LKNILSLIIMTASAAGIYGNFGQANYSAAKLGRKYNIHCNTIAPVAGSRLTETVMPPDLVASLKPEYVAPLVLWLCHDQCQENGGLFEVGAGWIGKLRWERSQGDIVRQKNQPMNPEAVRDQWEKICDFTDATKPTNIQESLQSIVSVLSRVESEGEVGANPTAAAASATSTSGINPVSRDLGQKLPPSTFSFNHTQCILYALGVGMSTKDPDHLRFLYEGHPDFSCLPTFGVIPSQAAMMDGGLSSVPGLNIDFTQVLHGEQYLELYKPLPTSGQLTSEATIADVLDKGSGAVILLDVNTYSGNELVCYNQFSVFVVGAGGFGGKRTSEKAKAPLPPPQRAPDAVVIDSTTRDQAALYRLSGDWNPLHIDPSFAAMGGFKAPILHGLCSFGFAARHVLKQFADNDPSRFKAIKVRFVKPVMPGQSLQTEMWKEGNRIHIQCKVKETDAVVLSGAYVDLHAASGASPENLPQSELVFAEIGRRIKDLGSELVKKVNAVFSWEITKDGKNSAQWTIDLKNGSGSLHKGPYNGKADVTFAVSDEDFMEVVQGKLNPQKAFFSGKLKVRGNIMLSQKLEVILKDYAKL
;
A
#
# COMPACT_ATOMS: atom_id res chain seq x y z
N LEU A 1 24.53 -18.83 20.49
CA LEU A 1 23.78 -20.01 19.98
C LEU A 1 23.60 -19.81 18.48
N LYS A 2 24.29 -20.59 17.64
CA LYS A 2 24.11 -20.55 16.18
C LYS A 2 22.68 -20.98 15.85
N ASN A 3 21.98 -20.26 14.96
CA ASN A 3 20.66 -20.64 14.45
C ASN A 3 20.72 -22.06 13.87
N ILE A 4 20.12 -23.03 14.55
CA ILE A 4 19.96 -24.39 14.03
C ILE A 4 18.71 -24.38 13.15
N LEU A 5 18.85 -24.05 11.87
CA LEU A 5 17.84 -24.35 10.86
C LEU A 5 17.91 -25.85 10.60
N SER A 6 16.85 -26.60 10.89
CA SER A 6 16.78 -28.01 10.49
C SER A 6 15.83 -28.16 9.31
N LEU A 7 16.25 -28.93 8.31
CA LEU A 7 15.53 -29.14 7.05
C LEU A 7 15.16 -30.62 6.95
N ILE A 8 13.89 -30.91 6.73
CA ILE A 8 13.34 -32.26 6.64
C ILE A 8 12.68 -32.41 5.27
N ILE A 9 13.06 -33.47 4.55
CA ILE A 9 12.38 -33.89 3.32
C ILE A 9 11.65 -35.19 3.59
N MET A 10 10.35 -35.18 3.38
CA MET A 10 9.50 -36.36 3.45
C MET A 10 9.34 -36.92 2.04
N THR A 11 9.68 -38.19 1.83
CA THR A 11 9.37 -38.87 0.56
C THR A 11 7.98 -39.50 0.64
N ALA A 12 7.08 -39.07 -0.24
CA ALA A 12 5.77 -39.65 -0.56
C ALA A 12 5.81 -40.29 -1.96
N SER A 13 4.65 -40.60 -2.56
CA SER A 13 4.56 -41.09 -3.95
C SER A 13 3.23 -40.67 -4.57
N ALA A 14 3.13 -40.66 -5.89
CA ALA A 14 1.85 -40.44 -6.59
C ALA A 14 0.77 -41.43 -6.12
N ALA A 15 1.14 -42.68 -5.83
CA ALA A 15 0.25 -43.70 -5.27
C ALA A 15 -0.31 -43.34 -3.88
N GLY A 16 0.43 -42.58 -3.07
CA GLY A 16 -0.03 -42.07 -1.77
C GLY A 16 -0.85 -40.78 -1.87
N ILE A 17 -0.70 -40.01 -2.96
CA ILE A 17 -1.40 -38.75 -3.19
C ILE A 17 -2.77 -38.99 -3.83
N TYR A 18 -2.83 -39.85 -4.86
CA TYR A 18 -4.04 -40.12 -5.63
C TYR A 18 -4.73 -41.43 -5.24
N GLY A 19 -4.09 -42.23 -4.37
CA GLY A 19 -4.50 -43.59 -4.07
C GLY A 19 -4.09 -44.60 -5.15
N ASN A 20 -3.76 -45.82 -4.75
CA ASN A 20 -3.50 -46.94 -5.66
C ASN A 20 -4.04 -48.24 -5.05
N PHE A 21 -4.59 -49.12 -5.90
CA PHE A 21 -5.25 -50.34 -5.44
C PHE A 21 -4.22 -51.27 -4.75
N GLY A 22 -4.48 -51.67 -3.49
CA GLY A 22 -3.64 -52.60 -2.72
C GLY A 22 -2.55 -52.00 -1.83
N GLN A 23 -2.49 -50.67 -1.62
CA GLN A 23 -1.42 -49.99 -0.85
C GLN A 23 -1.90 -49.08 0.30
N ALA A 24 -2.98 -49.44 1.00
CA ALA A 24 -3.58 -48.63 2.07
C ALA A 24 -2.61 -48.29 3.23
N ASN A 25 -1.76 -49.25 3.64
CA ASN A 25 -0.83 -49.10 4.77
C ASN A 25 0.29 -48.08 4.49
N TYR A 26 0.65 -47.91 3.20
CA TYR A 26 1.72 -47.02 2.74
C TYR A 26 1.31 -45.54 2.75
N SER A 27 0.00 -45.27 2.66
CA SER A 27 -0.56 -43.92 2.48
C SER A 27 -0.76 -43.17 3.81
N ALA A 28 -0.86 -43.87 4.94
CA ALA A 28 -1.18 -43.28 6.25
C ALA A 28 0.04 -42.69 7.02
N ALA A 29 1.28 -43.02 6.64
CA ALA A 29 2.47 -42.78 7.46
C ALA A 29 3.14 -41.38 7.31
N LYS A 30 2.56 -40.44 6.56
CA LYS A 30 3.33 -39.30 5.98
C LYS A 30 2.79 -37.88 6.23
N LEU A 31 2.31 -37.56 7.44
CA LEU A 31 1.93 -36.17 7.77
C LEU A 31 2.31 -35.77 9.21
N GLY A 32 3.15 -34.72 9.37
CA GLY A 32 3.45 -34.11 10.68
C GLY A 32 4.30 -32.83 10.59
N ARG A 33 4.09 -31.86 11.51
CA ARG A 33 4.86 -30.60 11.65
C ARG A 33 4.92 -30.07 13.10
N LYS A 34 6.07 -29.56 13.56
CA LYS A 34 6.21 -28.51 14.61
C LYS A 34 7.63 -27.88 14.69
N TYR A 35 7.68 -26.56 14.98
CA TYR A 35 8.81 -25.65 15.36
C TYR A 35 10.02 -25.51 14.43
N ASN A 36 10.27 -24.29 13.88
CA ASN A 36 11.49 -23.79 13.19
C ASN A 36 12.28 -24.78 12.31
N ILE A 37 11.56 -25.75 11.75
CA ILE A 37 12.06 -26.85 10.95
C ILE A 37 11.28 -26.78 9.64
N HIS A 38 11.99 -26.55 8.54
CA HIS A 38 11.38 -26.57 7.22
C HIS A 38 11.14 -28.02 6.83
N CYS A 39 9.88 -28.40 6.64
CA CYS A 39 9.50 -29.78 6.33
C CYS A 39 8.69 -29.81 5.03
N ASN A 40 9.29 -30.26 3.94
CA ASN A 40 8.67 -30.33 2.61
C ASN A 40 8.54 -31.78 2.17
N THR A 41 7.56 -32.07 1.32
CA THR A 41 7.30 -33.43 0.82
C THR A 41 7.54 -33.50 -0.68
N ILE A 42 8.30 -34.50 -1.12
CA ILE A 42 8.46 -34.83 -2.54
C ILE A 42 7.81 -36.17 -2.85
N ALA A 43 7.19 -36.30 -4.01
CA ALA A 43 6.65 -37.53 -4.57
C ALA A 43 7.40 -37.83 -5.87
N PRO A 44 8.53 -38.55 -5.80
CA PRO A 44 9.34 -38.81 -6.97
C PRO A 44 8.66 -39.86 -7.87
N VAL A 45 8.67 -39.58 -9.17
CA VAL A 45 8.40 -40.56 -10.23
C VAL A 45 9.75 -40.95 -10.81
N ALA A 46 10.33 -42.03 -10.27
CA ALA A 46 11.62 -42.56 -10.68
C ALA A 46 11.49 -44.04 -11.05
N GLY A 47 12.29 -44.50 -12.02
CA GLY A 47 12.39 -45.91 -12.36
C GLY A 47 12.92 -46.71 -11.16
N SER A 48 12.07 -47.54 -10.58
CA SER A 48 12.45 -48.47 -9.51
C SER A 48 12.48 -49.91 -10.02
N ARG A 49 13.21 -50.79 -9.34
CA ARG A 49 13.18 -52.24 -9.59
C ARG A 49 11.77 -52.85 -9.59
N LEU A 50 10.82 -52.22 -8.90
CA LEU A 50 9.42 -52.64 -8.83
C LEU A 50 8.58 -52.20 -10.04
N THR A 51 9.02 -51.17 -10.77
CA THR A 51 8.30 -50.61 -11.95
C THR A 51 8.89 -51.08 -13.28
N GLU A 52 10.08 -51.69 -13.27
CA GLU A 52 10.78 -52.25 -14.44
C GLU A 52 10.02 -53.38 -15.15
N THR A 53 9.14 -54.10 -14.45
CA THR A 53 8.38 -55.23 -15.01
C THR A 53 7.07 -54.82 -15.69
N VAL A 54 6.68 -53.54 -15.59
CA VAL A 54 5.36 -53.04 -16.03
C VAL A 54 5.47 -51.91 -17.07
N MET A 55 6.58 -51.16 -17.09
CA MET A 55 6.78 -50.02 -18.00
C MET A 55 7.76 -50.35 -19.14
N PRO A 56 7.60 -49.75 -20.35
CA PRO A 56 8.55 -49.94 -21.45
C PRO A 56 9.98 -49.50 -21.08
N PRO A 57 11.03 -50.20 -21.54
CA PRO A 57 12.43 -49.94 -21.17
C PRO A 57 12.90 -48.50 -21.43
N ASP A 58 12.47 -47.89 -22.54
CA ASP A 58 12.85 -46.52 -22.92
C ASP A 58 12.29 -45.46 -21.95
N LEU A 59 11.13 -45.73 -21.36
CA LEU A 59 10.50 -44.86 -20.38
C LEU A 59 11.21 -44.95 -19.02
N VAL A 60 11.62 -46.16 -18.61
CA VAL A 60 12.41 -46.38 -17.40
C VAL A 60 13.78 -45.69 -17.50
N ALA A 61 14.42 -45.76 -18.66
CA ALA A 61 15.71 -45.09 -18.91
C ALA A 61 15.64 -43.55 -18.83
N SER A 62 14.44 -42.97 -19.01
CA SER A 62 14.18 -41.53 -18.96
C SER A 62 13.81 -41.03 -17.56
N LEU A 63 13.45 -41.92 -16.63
CA LEU A 63 13.06 -41.60 -15.25
C LEU A 63 14.22 -41.73 -14.26
N LYS A 64 15.31 -41.00 -14.52
CA LYS A 64 16.53 -41.12 -13.74
C LYS A 64 16.49 -40.33 -12.41
N PRO A 65 17.02 -40.88 -11.29
CA PRO A 65 17.04 -40.20 -9.99
C PRO A 65 17.76 -38.85 -9.98
N GLU A 66 18.72 -38.64 -10.88
CA GLU A 66 19.48 -37.39 -11.01
C GLU A 66 18.58 -36.21 -11.38
N TYR A 67 17.40 -36.46 -11.95
CA TYR A 67 16.40 -35.43 -12.25
C TYR A 67 15.56 -35.04 -11.03
N VAL A 68 15.63 -35.80 -9.94
CA VAL A 68 14.95 -35.51 -8.66
C VAL A 68 15.87 -34.72 -7.72
N ALA A 69 17.18 -35.01 -7.74
CA ALA A 69 18.15 -34.45 -6.80
C ALA A 69 18.19 -32.90 -6.74
N PRO A 70 18.11 -32.13 -7.85
CA PRO A 70 18.14 -30.68 -7.80
C PRO A 70 17.01 -30.05 -6.98
N LEU A 71 15.79 -30.60 -7.05
CA LEU A 71 14.66 -30.13 -6.25
C LEU A 71 14.91 -30.36 -4.76
N VAL A 72 15.46 -31.52 -4.40
CA VAL A 72 15.82 -31.84 -3.01
C VAL A 72 16.88 -30.86 -2.49
N LEU A 73 17.91 -30.59 -3.29
CA LEU A 73 18.96 -29.63 -2.93
C LEU A 73 18.39 -28.22 -2.76
N TRP A 74 17.50 -27.78 -3.65
CA TRP A 74 16.84 -26.48 -3.54
C TRP A 74 15.97 -26.37 -2.28
N LEU A 75 15.13 -27.37 -1.98
CA LEU A 75 14.28 -27.39 -0.79
C LEU A 75 15.09 -27.47 0.52
N CYS A 76 16.36 -27.87 0.45
CA CYS A 76 17.32 -27.87 1.54
C CYS A 76 18.29 -26.68 1.52
N HIS A 77 18.13 -25.74 0.58
CA HIS A 77 19.00 -24.57 0.49
C HIS A 77 18.55 -23.50 1.50
N ASP A 78 19.50 -22.75 2.08
CA ASP A 78 19.22 -21.73 3.10
C ASP A 78 18.36 -20.56 2.59
N GLN A 79 18.49 -20.23 1.31
CA GLN A 79 17.65 -19.24 0.64
C GLN A 79 16.22 -19.72 0.36
N CYS A 80 15.94 -21.02 0.44
CA CYS A 80 14.62 -21.55 0.13
C CYS A 80 13.65 -21.35 1.30
N GLN A 81 12.67 -20.47 1.09
CA GLN A 81 11.62 -20.16 2.08
C GLN A 81 10.41 -21.11 1.99
N GLU A 82 10.45 -22.12 1.13
CA GLU A 82 9.35 -23.06 0.95
C GLU A 82 9.17 -23.93 2.20
N ASN A 83 7.94 -24.01 2.69
CA ASN A 83 7.65 -24.69 3.93
C ASN A 83 6.26 -25.33 3.92
N GLY A 84 6.20 -26.63 3.68
CA GLY A 84 4.97 -27.44 3.73
C GLY A 84 4.45 -27.73 2.34
N GLY A 85 5.27 -27.45 1.32
CA GLY A 85 4.97 -27.79 -0.04
C GLY A 85 4.97 -29.29 -0.27
N LEU A 86 4.10 -29.70 -1.19
CA LEU A 86 4.06 -31.02 -1.77
C LEU A 86 4.47 -30.88 -3.24
N PHE A 87 5.46 -31.64 -3.68
CA PHE A 87 5.98 -31.55 -5.04
C PHE A 87 6.02 -32.91 -5.71
N GLU A 88 5.59 -32.97 -6.95
CA GLU A 88 5.89 -34.07 -7.86
C GLU A 88 7.14 -33.74 -8.66
N VAL A 89 7.94 -34.76 -8.92
CA VAL A 89 9.20 -34.59 -9.65
C VAL A 89 9.60 -35.86 -10.37
N GLY A 90 9.98 -35.74 -11.64
CA GLY A 90 10.42 -36.86 -12.47
C GLY A 90 10.72 -36.41 -13.90
N ALA A 91 11.63 -37.12 -14.59
CA ALA A 91 12.04 -36.82 -15.99
C ALA A 91 12.44 -35.36 -16.27
N GLY A 92 12.88 -34.60 -15.26
CA GLY A 92 13.23 -33.17 -15.40
C GLY A 92 12.05 -32.20 -15.30
N TRP A 93 10.83 -32.70 -15.02
CA TRP A 93 9.66 -31.89 -14.70
C TRP A 93 9.44 -31.83 -13.19
N ILE A 94 9.02 -30.66 -12.69
CA ILE A 94 8.68 -30.42 -11.28
C ILE A 94 7.34 -29.70 -11.22
N GLY A 95 6.38 -30.26 -10.48
CA GLY A 95 5.07 -29.66 -10.24
C GLY A 95 4.81 -29.49 -8.75
N LYS A 96 4.28 -28.34 -8.33
CA LYS A 96 3.80 -28.14 -6.96
C LYS A 96 2.34 -28.53 -6.86
N LEU A 97 2.02 -29.41 -5.92
CA LEU A 97 0.67 -29.83 -5.60
C LEU A 97 0.12 -29.03 -4.41
N ARG A 98 -1.21 -28.87 -4.40
CA ARG A 98 -1.97 -28.31 -3.30
C ARG A 98 -3.36 -28.91 -3.26
N TRP A 99 -4.02 -28.82 -2.11
CA TRP A 99 -5.43 -29.16 -2.00
C TRP A 99 -6.30 -28.06 -2.62
N GLU A 100 -7.38 -28.50 -3.25
CA GLU A 100 -8.46 -27.65 -3.75
C GLU A 100 -9.78 -28.15 -3.13
N ARG A 101 -10.65 -27.23 -2.77
CA ARG A 101 -11.91 -27.51 -2.06
C ARG A 101 -13.05 -26.80 -2.76
N SER A 102 -14.12 -27.52 -3.09
CA SER A 102 -15.37 -26.93 -3.57
C SER A 102 -15.91 -25.86 -2.61
N GLN A 103 -16.82 -25.00 -3.07
CA GLN A 103 -17.50 -24.05 -2.18
C GLN A 103 -18.40 -24.76 -1.15
N GLY A 104 -18.86 -25.98 -1.49
CA GLY A 104 -19.85 -26.71 -0.70
C GLY A 104 -21.23 -26.06 -0.80
N ASP A 105 -22.17 -26.56 -0.01
CA ASP A 105 -23.49 -25.94 0.14
C ASP A 105 -24.03 -26.12 1.57
N ILE A 106 -25.00 -25.28 1.95
CA ILE A 106 -25.69 -25.37 3.22
C ILE A 106 -26.89 -26.30 3.06
N VAL A 107 -26.80 -27.47 3.69
CA VAL A 107 -27.82 -28.54 3.59
C VAL A 107 -28.60 -28.74 4.89
N ARG A 108 -28.55 -27.77 5.80
CA ARG A 108 -29.28 -27.80 7.08
C ARG A 108 -30.11 -26.53 7.25
N GLN A 109 -31.23 -26.64 7.94
CA GLN A 109 -32.08 -25.52 8.31
C GLN A 109 -32.04 -25.24 9.81
N LYS A 110 -32.34 -24.00 10.21
CA LYS A 110 -32.38 -23.61 11.63
C LYS A 110 -33.42 -24.43 12.38
N ASN A 111 -33.03 -24.96 13.55
CA ASN A 111 -33.89 -25.75 14.44
C ASN A 111 -34.54 -27.01 13.83
N GLN A 112 -34.00 -27.53 12.72
CA GLN A 112 -34.44 -28.80 12.13
C GLN A 112 -33.32 -29.84 12.13
N PRO A 113 -33.64 -31.13 12.31
CA PRO A 113 -32.65 -32.20 12.16
C PRO A 113 -32.20 -32.29 10.70
N MET A 114 -30.89 -32.44 10.48
CA MET A 114 -30.32 -32.67 9.15
C MET A 114 -30.62 -34.11 8.71
N ASN A 115 -31.25 -34.28 7.55
CA ASN A 115 -31.54 -35.60 6.99
C ASN A 115 -30.56 -35.96 5.84
N PRO A 116 -30.36 -37.25 5.56
CA PRO A 116 -29.52 -37.68 4.42
C PRO A 116 -30.02 -37.15 3.07
N GLU A 117 -31.33 -36.97 2.91
CA GLU A 117 -31.95 -36.49 1.69
C GLU A 117 -31.52 -35.06 1.33
N ALA A 118 -31.38 -34.15 2.31
CA ALA A 118 -30.90 -32.79 2.06
C ALA A 118 -29.46 -32.76 1.54
N VAL A 119 -28.63 -33.72 1.96
CA VAL A 119 -27.27 -33.89 1.42
C VAL A 119 -27.31 -34.41 -0.01
N ARG A 120 -28.13 -35.44 -0.28
CA ARG A 120 -28.33 -36.01 -1.62
C ARG A 120 -28.81 -34.95 -2.61
N ASP A 121 -29.78 -34.14 -2.21
CA ASP A 121 -30.45 -33.20 -3.11
C ASP A 121 -29.56 -32.00 -3.49
N GLN A 122 -28.51 -31.70 -2.72
CA GLN A 122 -27.49 -30.70 -3.07
C GLN A 122 -26.14 -31.32 -3.48
N TRP A 123 -26.08 -32.64 -3.70
CA TRP A 123 -24.82 -33.34 -3.91
C TRP A 123 -24.01 -32.81 -5.10
N GLU A 124 -24.68 -32.47 -6.20
CA GLU A 124 -24.02 -31.90 -7.38
C GLU A 124 -23.31 -30.57 -7.06
N LYS A 125 -23.92 -29.70 -6.25
CA LYS A 125 -23.30 -28.43 -5.83
C LYS A 125 -22.20 -28.63 -4.79
N ILE A 126 -22.40 -29.55 -3.84
CA ILE A 126 -21.38 -29.90 -2.85
C ILE A 126 -20.09 -30.35 -3.55
N CYS A 127 -20.23 -31.10 -4.64
CA CYS A 127 -19.13 -31.61 -5.45
C CYS A 127 -18.72 -30.70 -6.62
N ASP A 128 -19.22 -29.46 -6.72
CA ASP A 128 -18.87 -28.53 -7.80
C ASP A 128 -17.56 -27.80 -7.50
N PHE A 129 -16.58 -27.96 -8.40
CA PHE A 129 -15.26 -27.34 -8.32
C PHE A 129 -15.09 -26.12 -9.24
N THR A 130 -16.14 -25.67 -9.94
CA THR A 130 -16.06 -24.56 -10.89
C THR A 130 -15.55 -23.25 -10.26
N ASP A 131 -15.89 -22.99 -8.99
CA ASP A 131 -15.42 -21.85 -8.19
C ASP A 131 -14.65 -22.29 -6.93
N ALA A 132 -13.77 -23.29 -7.07
CA ALA A 132 -13.11 -23.90 -5.91
C ALA A 132 -12.10 -22.99 -5.21
N THR A 133 -12.00 -23.17 -3.88
CA THR A 133 -11.05 -22.48 -3.00
C THR A 133 -9.79 -23.30 -2.74
N LYS A 134 -8.69 -22.63 -2.37
CA LYS A 134 -7.39 -23.25 -2.05
C LYS A 134 -6.93 -22.88 -0.64
N PRO A 135 -7.60 -23.38 0.42
CA PRO A 135 -7.21 -23.06 1.79
C PRO A 135 -5.80 -23.60 2.09
N THR A 136 -4.94 -22.73 2.59
CA THR A 136 -3.52 -23.02 2.85
C THR A 136 -3.23 -23.35 4.32
N ASN A 137 -4.19 -23.09 5.21
CA ASN A 137 -4.10 -23.34 6.64
C ASN A 137 -5.48 -23.67 7.26
N ILE A 138 -5.47 -24.11 8.52
CA ILE A 138 -6.69 -24.52 9.24
C ILE A 138 -7.64 -23.33 9.42
N GLN A 139 -7.12 -22.12 9.62
CA GLN A 139 -7.91 -20.91 9.83
C GLN A 139 -8.74 -20.57 8.59
N GLU A 140 -8.13 -20.55 7.40
CA GLU A 140 -8.83 -20.36 6.12
C GLU A 140 -9.87 -21.46 5.85
N SER A 141 -9.57 -22.70 6.24
CA SER A 141 -10.53 -23.79 6.12
C SER A 141 -11.77 -23.58 6.99
N LEU A 142 -11.59 -23.10 8.23
CA LEU A 142 -12.66 -22.87 9.21
C LEU A 142 -13.53 -21.65 8.89
N GLN A 143 -13.03 -20.66 8.14
CA GLN A 143 -13.81 -19.46 7.74
C GLN A 143 -15.12 -19.82 7.04
N SER A 144 -15.11 -20.84 6.17
CA SER A 144 -16.32 -21.29 5.46
C SER A 144 -17.35 -21.95 6.39
N ILE A 145 -16.92 -22.61 7.47
CA ILE A 145 -17.87 -23.20 8.44
C ILE A 145 -18.52 -22.08 9.25
N VAL A 146 -17.76 -21.06 9.64
CA VAL A 146 -18.28 -19.90 10.37
C VAL A 146 -19.29 -19.12 9.53
N SER A 147 -19.05 -18.94 8.22
CA SER A 147 -20.03 -18.30 7.33
C SER A 147 -21.29 -19.13 7.10
N VAL A 148 -21.20 -20.46 7.17
CA VAL A 148 -22.37 -21.35 7.15
C VAL A 148 -23.20 -21.22 8.42
N LEU A 149 -22.55 -21.10 9.59
CA LEU A 149 -23.25 -20.88 10.87
C LEU A 149 -24.06 -19.58 10.85
N SER A 150 -23.47 -18.49 10.37
CA SER A 150 -24.14 -17.19 10.29
C SER A 150 -25.31 -17.17 9.30
N ARG A 151 -25.17 -17.82 8.13
CA ARG A 151 -26.25 -17.92 7.13
C ARG A 151 -27.44 -18.71 7.66
N VAL A 152 -27.21 -19.85 8.31
CA VAL A 152 -28.30 -20.66 8.91
C VAL A 152 -29.01 -19.91 10.04
N GLU A 153 -28.31 -19.03 10.77
CA GLU A 153 -28.94 -18.22 11.82
C GLU A 153 -29.87 -17.12 11.26
N SER A 154 -29.60 -16.64 10.05
CA SER A 154 -30.30 -15.52 9.39
C SER A 154 -31.61 -15.87 8.65
N GLU A 155 -31.84 -17.13 8.25
CA GLU A 155 -33.02 -17.55 7.47
C GLU A 155 -34.36 -17.59 8.24
N GLY A 156 -34.41 -17.07 9.48
CA GLY A 156 -35.58 -17.16 10.37
C GLY A 156 -36.39 -15.87 10.59
N GLU A 157 -35.99 -14.71 10.05
CA GLU A 157 -36.63 -13.43 10.35
C GLU A 157 -37.37 -12.85 9.14
N VAL A 158 -38.59 -13.34 8.91
CA VAL A 158 -39.60 -12.61 8.13
C VAL A 158 -40.92 -12.66 8.91
N GLY A 159 -41.26 -11.57 9.60
CA GLY A 159 -42.58 -11.44 10.22
C GLY A 159 -42.72 -10.36 11.31
N ALA A 160 -43.15 -9.16 10.87
CA ALA A 160 -43.88 -8.12 11.60
C ALA A 160 -43.14 -7.18 12.59
N ASN A 161 -43.44 -5.89 12.40
CA ASN A 161 -43.35 -4.78 13.36
C ASN A 161 -44.74 -4.08 13.34
N PRO A 162 -45.14 -3.21 14.30
CA PRO A 162 -44.59 -2.93 15.64
C PRO A 162 -45.67 -2.79 16.75
N THR A 163 -45.38 -3.09 18.03
CA THR A 163 -45.72 -2.23 19.21
C THR A 163 -45.30 -2.85 20.55
N ALA A 164 -44.71 -1.99 21.39
CA ALA A 164 -44.59 -1.99 22.85
C ALA A 164 -44.84 -3.29 23.66
N ALA A 165 -43.81 -3.79 24.34
CA ALA A 165 -43.77 -3.83 25.81
C ALA A 165 -42.44 -4.41 26.33
N ALA A 166 -42.12 -3.99 27.54
CA ALA A 166 -40.86 -4.14 28.25
C ALA A 166 -40.42 -5.58 28.60
N ALA A 167 -39.10 -5.65 28.83
CA ALA A 167 -38.41 -6.43 29.86
C ALA A 167 -38.01 -7.88 29.58
N SER A 168 -36.71 -8.11 29.88
CA SER A 168 -36.01 -9.37 30.12
C SER A 168 -35.82 -10.34 28.95
N ALA A 169 -34.69 -10.17 28.25
CA ALA A 169 -33.75 -11.26 27.95
C ALA A 169 -32.43 -10.65 27.45
N THR A 170 -31.46 -10.54 28.34
CA THR A 170 -30.05 -10.27 28.00
C THR A 170 -29.49 -11.44 27.20
N SER A 171 -29.49 -11.36 25.87
CA SER A 171 -28.57 -12.11 25.01
C SER A 171 -27.32 -11.26 24.79
N THR A 172 -26.29 -11.51 25.60
CA THR A 172 -25.01 -10.81 25.56
C THR A 172 -24.24 -11.15 24.28
N SER A 173 -24.44 -10.37 23.21
CA SER A 173 -23.38 -10.06 22.25
C SER A 173 -22.49 -8.96 22.84
N GLY A 174 -21.83 -9.27 23.96
CA GLY A 174 -21.01 -8.32 24.69
C GLY A 174 -19.56 -8.38 24.22
N ILE A 175 -19.03 -7.26 23.71
CA ILE A 175 -17.60 -7.01 23.88
C ILE A 175 -17.41 -6.97 25.41
N ASN A 176 -16.58 -7.86 25.93
CA ASN A 176 -16.17 -7.83 27.33
C ASN A 176 -14.69 -7.44 27.33
N PRO A 177 -14.34 -6.17 27.04
CA PRO A 177 -12.96 -5.75 26.94
C PRO A 177 -12.48 -5.56 28.39
N VAL A 178 -12.28 -6.67 29.09
CA VAL A 178 -11.45 -6.65 30.28
C VAL A 178 -10.08 -6.18 29.81
N SER A 179 -9.36 -5.44 30.64
CA SER A 179 -8.01 -4.85 30.46
C SER A 179 -6.90 -5.70 29.83
N ARG A 180 -7.17 -6.91 29.33
CA ARG A 180 -6.25 -7.85 28.69
C ARG A 180 -5.89 -7.52 27.23
N ASP A 181 -6.71 -6.74 26.51
CA ASP A 181 -6.50 -6.50 25.07
C ASP A 181 -5.76 -5.18 24.77
N LEU A 182 -5.57 -4.33 25.79
CA LEU A 182 -4.83 -3.07 25.65
C LEU A 182 -3.35 -3.34 25.39
N GLY A 183 -2.81 -2.79 24.30
CA GLY A 183 -1.44 -3.02 23.86
C GLY A 183 -1.24 -4.34 23.11
N GLN A 184 -2.31 -5.10 22.83
CA GLN A 184 -2.21 -6.28 22.00
C GLN A 184 -1.77 -5.91 20.58
N LYS A 185 -0.67 -6.51 20.14
CA LYS A 185 -0.21 -6.45 18.75
C LYS A 185 -1.00 -7.43 17.90
N LEU A 186 -1.42 -6.97 16.73
CA LEU A 186 -1.98 -7.81 15.68
C LEU A 186 -0.83 -8.44 14.87
N PRO A 187 -1.08 -9.55 14.16
CA PRO A 187 -0.09 -10.09 13.23
C PRO A 187 0.37 -9.01 12.24
N PRO A 188 1.69 -8.89 11.97
CA PRO A 188 2.17 -7.95 10.98
C PRO A 188 1.65 -8.32 9.59
N SER A 189 1.38 -7.31 8.76
CA SER A 189 0.98 -7.50 7.36
C SER A 189 2.00 -6.86 6.44
N THR A 190 2.27 -7.51 5.32
CA THR A 190 3.20 -7.03 4.29
C THR A 190 2.43 -6.60 3.05
N PHE A 191 2.72 -5.40 2.56
CA PHE A 191 2.11 -4.81 1.40
C PHE A 191 3.17 -4.49 0.34
N SER A 192 3.12 -5.23 -0.78
CA SER A 192 4.01 -4.99 -1.93
C SER A 192 3.30 -4.14 -2.97
N PHE A 193 3.97 -3.13 -3.49
CA PHE A 193 3.38 -2.19 -4.44
C PHE A 193 4.42 -1.64 -5.43
N ASN A 194 3.93 -1.13 -6.55
CA ASN A 194 4.72 -0.40 -7.53
C ASN A 194 3.96 0.86 -7.99
N HIS A 195 4.46 1.52 -9.04
CA HIS A 195 3.86 2.73 -9.59
C HIS A 195 2.37 2.54 -9.95
N THR A 196 1.95 1.33 -10.31
CA THR A 196 0.55 1.01 -10.63
C THR A 196 -0.37 1.29 -9.43
N GLN A 197 -0.02 0.83 -8.22
CA GLN A 197 -0.84 1.09 -7.03
C GLN A 197 -0.84 2.58 -6.66
N CYS A 198 0.30 3.26 -6.81
CA CYS A 198 0.40 4.70 -6.59
C CYS A 198 -0.56 5.48 -7.50
N ILE A 199 -0.56 5.15 -8.80
CA ILE A 199 -1.40 5.80 -9.82
C ILE A 199 -2.87 5.43 -9.62
N LEU A 200 -3.20 4.16 -9.35
CA LEU A 200 -4.56 3.71 -9.07
C LEU A 200 -5.15 4.44 -7.87
N TYR A 201 -4.39 4.59 -6.79
CA TYR A 201 -4.82 5.37 -5.64
C TYR A 201 -5.01 6.84 -6.00
N ALA A 202 -4.06 7.45 -6.72
CA ALA A 202 -4.16 8.85 -7.14
C ALA A 202 -5.44 9.12 -7.95
N LEU A 203 -5.75 8.27 -8.94
CA LEU A 203 -7.01 8.33 -9.69
C LEU A 203 -8.23 8.10 -8.78
N GLY A 204 -8.14 7.11 -7.87
CA GLY A 204 -9.17 6.78 -6.90
C GLY A 204 -9.52 7.91 -5.94
N VAL A 205 -8.60 8.84 -5.68
CA VAL A 205 -8.83 10.06 -4.88
C VAL A 205 -8.99 11.32 -5.74
N GLY A 206 -9.23 11.16 -7.04
CA GLY A 206 -9.67 12.23 -7.94
C GLY A 206 -8.56 13.01 -8.65
N MET A 207 -7.30 12.53 -8.62
CA MET A 207 -6.31 13.07 -9.55
C MET A 207 -6.74 12.79 -10.99
N SER A 208 -6.50 13.76 -11.86
CA SER A 208 -6.98 13.74 -13.24
C SER A 208 -6.01 14.48 -14.14
N THR A 209 -5.82 13.97 -15.36
CA THR A 209 -5.04 14.59 -16.43
C THR A 209 -5.63 15.91 -16.94
N LYS A 210 -6.84 16.28 -16.51
CA LYS A 210 -7.41 17.62 -16.74
C LYS A 210 -6.53 18.73 -16.14
N ASP A 211 -5.80 18.40 -15.09
CA ASP A 211 -4.90 19.29 -14.40
C ASP A 211 -3.45 18.87 -14.68
N PRO A 212 -2.66 19.69 -15.37
CA PRO A 212 -1.28 19.35 -15.72
C PRO A 212 -0.41 19.01 -14.50
N ASP A 213 -0.66 19.66 -13.35
CA ASP A 213 0.13 19.45 -12.12
C ASP A 213 -0.08 18.04 -11.55
N HIS A 214 -1.17 17.38 -11.90
CA HIS A 214 -1.46 16.02 -11.46
C HIS A 214 -0.62 14.97 -12.20
N LEU A 215 0.01 15.32 -13.33
CA LEU A 215 0.79 14.37 -14.12
C LEU A 215 1.91 13.71 -13.29
N ARG A 216 2.48 14.44 -12.32
CA ARG A 216 3.49 13.91 -11.38
C ARG A 216 2.99 12.77 -10.47
N PHE A 217 1.68 12.55 -10.38
CA PHE A 217 1.09 11.43 -9.63
C PHE A 217 0.48 10.36 -10.53
N LEU A 218 0.41 10.61 -11.84
CA LEU A 218 -0.32 9.79 -12.81
C LEU A 218 0.58 9.15 -13.88
N TYR A 219 1.80 9.65 -14.05
CA TYR A 219 2.73 9.15 -15.05
C TYR A 219 4.07 8.79 -14.40
N GLU A 220 4.39 7.50 -14.38
CA GLU A 220 5.61 6.93 -13.81
C GLU A 220 6.89 7.42 -14.49
N GLY A 221 6.80 7.90 -15.74
CA GLY A 221 7.90 8.53 -16.47
C GLY A 221 8.07 10.03 -16.17
N HIS A 222 7.21 10.65 -15.35
CA HIS A 222 7.37 12.04 -14.93
C HIS A 222 8.66 12.17 -14.09
N PRO A 223 9.51 13.20 -14.29
CA PRO A 223 10.79 13.32 -13.58
C PRO A 223 10.64 13.38 -12.06
N ASP A 224 9.54 13.99 -11.60
CA ASP A 224 9.13 14.09 -10.19
C ASP A 224 8.00 13.10 -9.83
N PHE A 225 7.91 11.96 -10.52
CA PHE A 225 6.86 10.98 -10.22
C PHE A 225 6.88 10.63 -8.73
N SER A 226 5.75 10.83 -8.07
CA SER A 226 5.63 10.73 -6.62
C SER A 226 4.37 9.99 -6.22
N CYS A 227 4.42 9.34 -5.06
CA CYS A 227 3.24 8.76 -4.43
C CYS A 227 2.50 9.82 -3.59
N LEU A 228 1.18 9.83 -3.63
CA LEU A 228 0.40 10.76 -2.79
C LEU A 228 0.61 10.44 -1.31
N PRO A 229 0.80 11.45 -0.44
CA PRO A 229 1.05 11.21 0.97
C PRO A 229 -0.01 10.32 1.66
N THR A 230 -1.29 10.52 1.31
CA THR A 230 -2.40 9.76 1.89
C THR A 230 -2.48 8.31 1.44
N PHE A 231 -1.69 7.87 0.45
CA PHE A 231 -1.52 6.46 0.14
C PHE A 231 -1.02 5.67 1.35
N GLY A 232 -0.34 6.32 2.30
CA GLY A 232 0.14 5.71 3.54
C GLY A 232 -0.96 5.09 4.42
N VAL A 233 -2.24 5.36 4.17
CA VAL A 233 -3.35 4.67 4.87
C VAL A 233 -3.58 3.25 4.32
N ILE A 234 -3.27 3.00 3.04
CA ILE A 234 -3.55 1.75 2.33
C ILE A 234 -2.78 0.55 2.93
N PRO A 235 -1.43 0.58 3.05
CA PRO A 235 -0.70 -0.54 3.65
C PRO A 235 -1.03 -0.74 5.13
N SER A 236 -1.43 0.31 5.85
CA SER A 236 -1.85 0.20 7.24
C SER A 236 -3.27 -0.38 7.38
N GLN A 237 -4.18 -0.06 6.46
CA GLN A 237 -5.54 -0.61 6.43
C GLN A 237 -5.52 -2.12 6.13
N ALA A 238 -4.62 -2.59 5.25
CA ALA A 238 -4.45 -4.01 4.98
C ALA A 238 -4.16 -4.83 6.26
N ALA A 239 -3.33 -4.29 7.17
CA ALA A 239 -3.03 -4.92 8.46
C ALA A 239 -4.25 -5.05 9.39
N MET A 240 -5.31 -4.26 9.16
CA MET A 240 -6.55 -4.34 9.93
C MET A 240 -7.58 -5.28 9.30
N MET A 241 -7.66 -5.32 7.97
CA MET A 241 -8.69 -6.05 7.22
C MET A 241 -8.32 -7.51 6.92
N ASP A 242 -7.03 -7.87 6.85
CA ASP A 242 -6.55 -9.26 6.66
C ASP A 242 -6.65 -10.10 7.95
N GLY A 243 -7.85 -10.12 8.54
CA GLY A 243 -8.13 -10.87 9.76
C GLY A 243 -7.63 -10.23 11.06
N GLY A 244 -7.00 -9.04 11.00
CA GLY A 244 -6.39 -8.36 12.14
C GLY A 244 -7.36 -8.15 13.30
N LEU A 245 -8.45 -7.41 13.10
CA LEU A 245 -9.44 -7.15 14.14
C LEU A 245 -10.18 -8.42 14.61
N SER A 246 -10.47 -9.35 13.70
CA SER A 246 -11.11 -10.64 14.04
C SER A 246 -10.19 -11.62 14.75
N SER A 247 -8.88 -11.38 14.75
CA SER A 247 -7.89 -12.23 15.43
C SER A 247 -7.77 -11.93 16.93
N VAL A 248 -8.42 -10.87 17.41
CA VAL A 248 -8.36 -10.41 18.80
C VAL A 248 -9.30 -11.28 19.65
N PRO A 249 -8.78 -12.09 20.58
CA PRO A 249 -9.62 -12.95 21.41
C PRO A 249 -10.58 -12.12 22.26
N GLY A 250 -11.88 -12.39 22.18
CA GLY A 250 -12.92 -11.66 22.93
C GLY A 250 -13.58 -10.52 22.17
N LEU A 251 -13.13 -10.22 20.96
CA LEU A 251 -13.66 -9.16 20.10
C LEU A 251 -14.52 -9.78 18.97
N ASN A 252 -15.76 -10.16 19.28
CA ASN A 252 -16.73 -10.58 18.26
C ASN A 252 -17.35 -9.36 17.59
N ILE A 253 -16.74 -8.88 16.51
CA ILE A 253 -17.21 -7.72 15.76
C ILE A 253 -18.04 -8.17 14.56
N ASP A 254 -19.29 -7.75 14.51
CA ASP A 254 -20.07 -7.74 13.28
C ASP A 254 -19.59 -6.57 12.40
N PHE A 255 -18.93 -6.89 11.29
CA PHE A 255 -18.39 -5.89 10.35
C PHE A 255 -19.48 -5.03 9.69
N THR A 256 -20.75 -5.45 9.68
CA THR A 256 -21.87 -4.61 9.20
C THR A 256 -22.14 -3.43 10.13
N GLN A 257 -21.71 -3.52 11.39
CA GLN A 257 -21.88 -2.50 12.44
C GLN A 257 -20.60 -1.69 12.68
N VAL A 258 -19.59 -1.85 11.83
CA VAL A 258 -18.30 -1.16 11.94
C VAL A 258 -18.31 0.11 11.11
N LEU A 259 -18.13 1.24 11.78
CA LEU A 259 -17.96 2.55 11.16
C LEU A 259 -16.54 3.07 11.39
N HIS A 260 -15.92 3.59 10.34
CA HIS A 260 -14.67 4.31 10.48
C HIS A 260 -14.97 5.75 10.93
N GLY A 261 -14.66 6.09 12.20
CA GLY A 261 -15.04 7.36 12.81
C GLY A 261 -13.99 8.48 12.64
N GLU A 262 -12.71 8.17 12.84
CA GLU A 262 -11.62 9.14 12.71
C GLU A 262 -10.36 8.49 12.14
N GLN A 263 -9.59 9.26 11.37
CA GLN A 263 -8.30 8.84 10.83
C GLN A 263 -7.22 9.86 11.19
N TYR A 264 -6.06 9.38 11.63
CA TYR A 264 -4.82 10.15 11.66
C TYR A 264 -3.76 9.43 10.82
N LEU A 265 -2.97 10.19 10.07
CA LEU A 265 -1.80 9.72 9.34
C LEU A 265 -0.67 10.72 9.58
N GLU A 266 0.52 10.23 9.89
CA GLU A 266 1.76 10.99 9.97
C GLU A 266 2.83 10.31 9.13
N LEU A 267 3.47 11.06 8.25
CA LEU A 267 4.61 10.63 7.46
C LEU A 267 5.89 11.13 8.13
N TYR A 268 6.84 10.23 8.31
CA TYR A 268 8.19 10.59 8.74
C TYR A 268 9.10 10.87 7.54
N LYS A 269 8.73 10.32 6.37
CA LYS A 269 9.37 10.54 5.07
C LYS A 269 8.36 10.44 3.94
N PRO A 270 8.63 11.02 2.75
CA PRO A 270 7.85 10.75 1.55
C PRO A 270 7.74 9.25 1.28
N LEU A 271 6.57 8.81 0.85
CA LEU A 271 6.35 7.42 0.49
C LEU A 271 7.16 7.06 -0.76
N PRO A 272 7.82 5.88 -0.80
CA PRO A 272 8.44 5.41 -2.03
C PRO A 272 7.38 5.15 -3.10
N THR A 273 7.80 5.13 -4.37
CA THR A 273 6.90 4.89 -5.52
C THR A 273 6.76 3.41 -5.87
N SER A 274 7.56 2.54 -5.24
CA SER A 274 7.49 1.10 -5.29
C SER A 274 8.22 0.49 -4.10
N GLY A 275 7.96 -0.77 -3.82
CA GLY A 275 8.66 -1.53 -2.79
C GLY A 275 7.72 -2.40 -1.98
N GLN A 276 8.19 -2.75 -0.80
CA GLN A 276 7.46 -3.57 0.15
C GLN A 276 7.46 -2.87 1.50
N LEU A 277 6.27 -2.76 2.09
CA LEU A 277 6.04 -2.15 3.39
C LEU A 277 5.52 -3.21 4.36
N THR A 278 5.95 -3.13 5.62
CA THR A 278 5.45 -4.00 6.70
C THR A 278 4.75 -3.15 7.73
N SER A 279 3.49 -3.48 8.03
CA SER A 279 2.63 -2.77 8.96
C SER A 279 2.44 -3.59 10.24
N GLU A 280 2.71 -2.96 11.39
CA GLU A 280 2.45 -3.52 12.72
C GLU A 280 1.32 -2.74 13.40
N ALA A 281 0.18 -3.39 13.63
CA ALA A 281 -0.96 -2.79 14.29
C ALA A 281 -1.02 -3.16 15.79
N THR A 282 -1.46 -2.23 16.63
CA THR A 282 -1.62 -2.40 18.08
C THR A 282 -2.92 -1.77 18.54
N ILE A 283 -3.68 -2.46 19.39
CA ILE A 283 -4.84 -1.87 20.07
C ILE A 283 -4.35 -0.86 21.10
N ALA A 284 -4.41 0.42 20.75
CA ALA A 284 -3.98 1.51 21.61
C ALA A 284 -4.96 1.70 22.77
N ASP A 285 -6.26 1.64 22.49
CA ASP A 285 -7.31 1.83 23.48
C ASP A 285 -8.68 1.30 23.05
N VAL A 286 -9.57 1.09 24.03
CA VAL A 286 -10.99 0.79 23.81
C VAL A 286 -11.85 1.70 24.69
N LEU A 287 -12.78 2.44 24.09
CA LEU A 287 -13.61 3.44 24.76
C LEU A 287 -15.08 3.07 24.70
N ASP A 288 -15.79 3.35 25.78
CA ASP A 288 -17.23 3.17 25.86
C ASP A 288 -17.95 4.48 25.52
N LYS A 289 -18.78 4.48 24.47
CA LYS A 289 -19.61 5.62 24.08
C LYS A 289 -21.09 5.44 24.44
N GLY A 290 -21.43 4.41 25.21
CA GLY A 290 -22.79 4.06 25.60
C GLY A 290 -23.49 3.25 24.52
N SER A 291 -23.77 3.87 23.37
CA SER A 291 -24.43 3.20 22.23
C SER A 291 -23.49 2.38 21.34
N GLY A 292 -22.18 2.37 21.64
CA GLY A 292 -21.16 1.67 20.87
C GLY A 292 -19.79 1.76 21.54
N ALA A 293 -18.84 0.98 21.03
CA ALA A 293 -17.44 1.02 21.44
C ALA A 293 -16.60 1.77 20.40
N VAL A 294 -15.53 2.45 20.84
CA VAL A 294 -14.47 2.93 19.95
C VAL A 294 -13.20 2.15 20.20
N ILE A 295 -12.64 1.55 19.16
CA ILE A 295 -11.35 0.89 19.17
C ILE A 295 -10.34 1.83 18.51
N LEU A 296 -9.30 2.20 19.25
CA LEU A 296 -8.17 2.97 18.73
C LEU A 296 -7.06 1.99 18.35
N LEU A 297 -6.66 2.01 17.08
CA LEU A 297 -5.61 1.17 16.54
C LEU A 297 -4.46 2.03 16.05
N ASP A 298 -3.30 1.84 16.66
CA ASP A 298 -2.04 2.42 16.23
C ASP A 298 -1.37 1.46 15.24
N VAL A 299 -1.01 1.95 14.05
CA VAL A 299 -0.34 1.15 13.02
C VAL A 299 0.94 1.83 12.60
N ASN A 300 2.08 1.18 12.82
CA ASN A 300 3.38 1.63 12.37
C ASN A 300 3.77 0.88 11.10
N THR A 301 4.14 1.59 10.05
CA THR A 301 4.48 0.99 8.76
C THR A 301 5.93 1.30 8.40
N TYR A 302 6.67 0.24 8.06
CA TYR A 302 8.11 0.23 7.87
C TYR A 302 8.50 -0.14 6.44
N SER A 303 9.58 0.45 5.94
CA SER A 303 10.30 0.00 4.74
C SER A 303 11.64 -0.60 5.19
N GLY A 304 11.73 -1.93 5.19
CA GLY A 304 12.81 -2.62 5.91
C GLY A 304 12.73 -2.30 7.41
N ASN A 305 13.78 -1.69 7.96
CA ASN A 305 13.85 -1.29 9.38
C ASN A 305 13.47 0.19 9.62
N GLU A 306 13.17 0.94 8.56
CA GLU A 306 12.88 2.36 8.66
C GLU A 306 11.38 2.62 8.81
N LEU A 307 10.99 3.38 9.83
CA LEU A 307 9.61 3.82 10.02
C LEU A 307 9.25 4.88 8.98
N VAL A 308 8.26 4.61 8.14
CA VAL A 308 7.85 5.49 7.05
C VAL A 308 6.61 6.30 7.43
N CYS A 309 5.61 5.63 8.01
CA CYS A 309 4.41 6.30 8.47
C CYS A 309 3.81 5.66 9.73
N TYR A 310 3.04 6.48 10.43
CA TYR A 310 2.20 6.07 11.55
C TYR A 310 0.75 6.44 11.24
N ASN A 311 -0.16 5.50 11.45
CA ASN A 311 -1.59 5.70 11.34
C ASN A 311 -2.27 5.45 12.68
N GLN A 312 -3.30 6.23 13.00
CA GLN A 312 -4.25 5.90 14.06
C GLN A 312 -5.65 5.83 13.49
N PHE A 313 -6.22 4.62 13.50
CA PHE A 313 -7.60 4.37 13.10
C PHE A 313 -8.49 4.42 14.33
N SER A 314 -9.61 5.14 14.23
CA SER A 314 -10.67 5.13 15.23
C SER A 314 -11.89 4.43 14.65
N VAL A 315 -12.11 3.21 15.12
CA VAL A 315 -13.18 2.33 14.63
C VAL A 315 -14.31 2.33 15.64
N PHE A 316 -15.51 2.74 15.22
CA PHE A 316 -16.72 2.72 16.03
C PHE A 316 -17.51 1.44 15.74
N VAL A 317 -17.79 0.65 16.76
CA VAL A 317 -18.61 -0.56 16.67
C VAL A 317 -19.97 -0.25 17.30
N VAL A 318 -21.00 -0.14 16.46
CA VAL A 318 -22.37 0.16 16.88
C VAL A 318 -22.90 -0.96 17.78
N GLY A 319 -23.63 -0.62 18.83
CA GLY A 319 -24.25 -1.58 19.77
C GLY A 319 -23.31 -2.18 20.81
N ALA A 320 -22.00 -2.04 20.61
CA ALA A 320 -20.98 -2.65 21.48
C ALA A 320 -20.58 -1.81 22.72
N GLY A 321 -21.37 -0.80 23.09
CA GLY A 321 -21.11 0.04 24.26
C GLY A 321 -21.79 -0.46 25.53
N GLY A 322 -21.74 0.34 26.60
CA GLY A 322 -22.45 0.05 27.86
C GLY A 322 -21.71 -0.89 28.81
N PHE A 323 -20.42 -1.15 28.56
CA PHE A 323 -19.55 -1.97 29.41
C PHE A 323 -18.89 -1.20 30.56
N GLY A 324 -19.19 0.09 30.73
CA GLY A 324 -18.70 0.92 31.82
C GLY A 324 -17.24 1.38 31.66
N GLY A 325 -16.73 1.36 30.43
CA GLY A 325 -15.37 1.79 30.11
C GLY A 325 -15.19 3.31 30.15
N LYS A 326 -13.93 3.75 30.02
CA LYS A 326 -13.63 5.18 29.90
C LYS A 326 -14.17 5.75 28.59
N ARG A 327 -14.57 7.03 28.62
CA ARG A 327 -15.16 7.73 27.46
C ARG A 327 -14.14 8.45 26.58
N THR A 328 -12.93 8.68 27.08
CA THR A 328 -11.86 9.44 26.43
C THR A 328 -10.52 8.70 26.56
N SER A 329 -9.59 9.01 25.65
CA SER A 329 -8.22 8.49 25.68
C SER A 329 -7.23 9.64 25.50
N GLU A 330 -6.17 9.64 26.30
CA GLU A 330 -5.01 10.51 26.08
C GLU A 330 -4.15 10.06 24.89
N LYS A 331 -4.31 8.82 24.43
CA LYS A 331 -3.63 8.28 23.25
C LYS A 331 -4.27 8.72 21.93
N ALA A 332 -5.54 9.15 21.98
CA ALA A 332 -6.25 9.59 20.78
C ALA A 332 -5.67 10.90 20.24
N LYS A 333 -5.32 10.93 18.96
CA LYS A 333 -4.96 12.18 18.27
C LYS A 333 -6.20 13.06 18.18
N ALA A 334 -6.19 14.21 18.85
CA ALA A 334 -7.38 15.05 18.99
C ALA A 334 -7.75 15.75 17.67
N PRO A 335 -9.04 15.74 17.27
CA PRO A 335 -9.53 16.62 16.23
C PRO A 335 -9.59 18.07 16.72
N LEU A 336 -9.43 19.02 15.81
CA LEU A 336 -9.41 20.45 16.12
C LEU A 336 -10.46 21.19 15.29
N PRO A 337 -11.36 21.98 15.92
CA PRO A 337 -12.35 22.75 15.18
C PRO A 337 -11.67 23.78 14.26
N PRO A 338 -12.32 24.17 13.15
CA PRO A 338 -11.80 25.23 12.30
C PRO A 338 -11.85 26.58 13.03
N PRO A 339 -10.95 27.53 12.69
CA PRO A 339 -11.01 28.90 13.18
C PRO A 339 -12.37 29.57 12.91
N GLN A 340 -12.84 30.41 13.85
CA GLN A 340 -14.11 31.15 13.74
C GLN A 340 -13.94 32.41 12.87
N ARG A 341 -13.52 32.24 11.62
CA ARG A 341 -13.36 33.28 10.59
C ARG A 341 -13.63 32.69 9.20
N ALA A 342 -13.71 33.52 8.17
CA ALA A 342 -13.83 33.03 6.79
C ALA A 342 -12.61 32.15 6.40
N PRO A 343 -12.81 31.10 5.59
CA PRO A 343 -11.70 30.27 5.09
C PRO A 343 -10.77 31.09 4.20
N ASP A 344 -9.47 30.78 4.28
CA ASP A 344 -8.43 31.39 3.44
C ASP A 344 -8.49 30.87 2.00
N ALA A 345 -8.93 29.62 1.83
CA ALA A 345 -9.15 29.01 0.53
C ALA A 345 -10.32 28.03 0.56
N VAL A 346 -11.02 27.91 -0.57
CA VAL A 346 -12.10 26.95 -0.77
C VAL A 346 -11.88 26.27 -2.12
N VAL A 347 -11.78 24.95 -2.11
CA VAL A 347 -11.66 24.13 -3.33
C VAL A 347 -12.91 23.27 -3.46
N ILE A 348 -13.49 23.25 -4.65
CA ILE A 348 -14.64 22.40 -4.98
C ILE A 348 -14.18 21.41 -6.04
N ASP A 349 -14.37 20.13 -5.77
CA ASP A 349 -14.06 19.06 -6.72
C ASP A 349 -15.16 17.99 -6.71
N SER A 350 -15.52 17.51 -7.90
CA SER A 350 -16.62 16.57 -8.08
C SER A 350 -16.09 15.15 -8.13
N THR A 351 -16.65 14.29 -7.28
CA THR A 351 -16.42 12.85 -7.39
C THR A 351 -17.14 12.31 -8.63
N THR A 352 -16.61 11.25 -9.23
CA THR A 352 -17.32 10.56 -10.31
C THR A 352 -18.41 9.64 -9.75
N ARG A 353 -19.37 9.25 -10.60
CA ARG A 353 -20.37 8.23 -10.23
C ARG A 353 -19.72 6.91 -9.81
N ASP A 354 -18.61 6.55 -10.45
CA ASP A 354 -17.89 5.30 -10.23
C ASP A 354 -16.69 5.47 -9.26
N GLN A 355 -16.63 6.58 -8.52
CA GLN A 355 -15.47 6.90 -7.68
C GLN A 355 -15.19 5.81 -6.63
N ALA A 356 -16.24 5.29 -5.99
CA ALA A 356 -16.12 4.20 -5.03
C ALA A 356 -15.67 2.89 -5.69
N ALA A 357 -16.14 2.62 -6.91
CA ALA A 357 -15.75 1.45 -7.70
C ALA A 357 -14.27 1.49 -8.10
N LEU A 358 -13.72 2.68 -8.33
CA LEU A 358 -12.29 2.88 -8.59
C LEU A 358 -11.47 2.85 -7.30
N TYR A 359 -11.87 3.59 -6.27
CA TYR A 359 -11.11 3.72 -5.02
C TYR A 359 -10.91 2.37 -4.33
N ARG A 360 -11.93 1.50 -4.31
CA ARG A 360 -11.85 0.16 -3.69
C ARG A 360 -10.73 -0.72 -4.25
N LEU A 361 -10.31 -0.49 -5.50
CA LEU A 361 -9.17 -1.20 -6.10
C LEU A 361 -7.84 -0.91 -5.38
N SER A 362 -7.81 0.09 -4.50
CA SER A 362 -6.67 0.37 -3.63
C SER A 362 -6.61 -0.55 -2.41
N GLY A 363 -7.67 -1.29 -2.07
CA GLY A 363 -7.63 -2.32 -1.01
C GLY A 363 -8.86 -2.44 -0.12
N ASP A 364 -9.78 -1.47 -0.13
CA ASP A 364 -11.00 -1.52 0.69
C ASP A 364 -12.18 -2.10 -0.10
N TRP A 365 -12.32 -3.43 -0.02
CA TRP A 365 -13.30 -4.20 -0.77
C TRP A 365 -14.70 -4.25 -0.12
N ASN A 366 -14.94 -3.52 0.97
CA ASN A 366 -16.21 -3.58 1.71
C ASN A 366 -17.44 -3.39 0.78
N PRO A 367 -18.38 -4.35 0.74
CA PRO A 367 -19.55 -4.29 -0.15
C PRO A 367 -20.43 -3.06 0.06
N LEU A 368 -20.38 -2.42 1.24
CA LEU A 368 -21.06 -1.15 1.56
C LEU A 368 -20.86 -0.06 0.49
N HIS A 369 -19.73 -0.10 -0.21
CA HIS A 369 -19.33 0.91 -1.19
C HIS A 369 -19.66 0.56 -2.64
N ILE A 370 -20.28 -0.61 -2.91
CA ILE A 370 -20.57 -1.03 -4.29
C ILE A 370 -21.89 -1.80 -4.45
N ASP A 371 -22.31 -2.58 -3.45
CA ASP A 371 -23.52 -3.41 -3.49
C ASP A 371 -24.71 -2.67 -2.83
N PRO A 372 -25.77 -2.33 -3.60
CA PRO A 372 -26.95 -1.67 -3.05
C PRO A 372 -27.66 -2.46 -1.95
N SER A 373 -27.68 -3.79 -2.03
CA SER A 373 -28.35 -4.64 -1.04
C SER A 373 -27.61 -4.58 0.29
N PHE A 374 -26.28 -4.62 0.24
CA PHE A 374 -25.45 -4.50 1.42
C PHE A 374 -25.50 -3.10 2.04
N ALA A 375 -25.49 -2.07 1.20
CA ALA A 375 -25.66 -0.69 1.67
C ALA A 375 -27.00 -0.49 2.40
N ALA A 376 -28.08 -1.09 1.88
CA ALA A 376 -29.40 -1.06 2.52
C ALA A 376 -29.41 -1.75 3.90
N MET A 377 -28.71 -2.88 4.06
CA MET A 377 -28.57 -3.54 5.37
C MET A 377 -27.85 -2.64 6.39
N GLY A 378 -26.88 -1.84 5.95
CA GLY A 378 -26.21 -0.83 6.78
C GLY A 378 -27.02 0.45 7.02
N GLY A 379 -28.28 0.52 6.55
CA GLY A 379 -29.17 1.67 6.72
C GLY A 379 -28.97 2.79 5.68
N PHE A 380 -28.25 2.55 4.59
CA PHE A 380 -28.02 3.54 3.53
C PHE A 380 -28.95 3.31 2.34
N LYS A 381 -29.42 4.40 1.72
CA LYS A 381 -30.32 4.32 0.55
C LYS A 381 -29.65 3.82 -0.73
N ALA A 382 -28.32 3.92 -0.80
CA ALA A 382 -27.48 3.50 -1.91
C ALA A 382 -26.02 3.38 -1.41
N PRO A 383 -25.12 2.73 -2.17
CA PRO A 383 -23.71 2.63 -1.81
C PRO A 383 -23.07 4.01 -1.61
N ILE A 384 -22.36 4.16 -0.49
CA ILE A 384 -21.69 5.42 -0.12
C ILE A 384 -20.23 5.39 -0.56
N LEU A 385 -19.63 6.56 -0.75
CA LEU A 385 -18.19 6.69 -0.99
C LEU A 385 -17.41 6.38 0.30
N HIS A 386 -16.23 5.76 0.15
CA HIS A 386 -15.33 5.52 1.27
C HIS A 386 -14.95 6.84 1.97
N GLY A 387 -14.98 6.85 3.31
CA GLY A 387 -14.50 8.00 4.08
C GLY A 387 -13.04 8.34 3.75
N LEU A 388 -12.19 7.31 3.61
CA LEU A 388 -10.79 7.45 3.23
C LEU A 388 -10.58 8.00 1.79
N CYS A 389 -11.57 7.84 0.90
CA CYS A 389 -11.55 8.51 -0.41
C CYS A 389 -11.77 10.02 -0.24
N SER A 390 -12.81 10.43 0.50
CA SER A 390 -13.07 11.86 0.78
C SER A 390 -11.92 12.52 1.55
N PHE A 391 -11.26 11.77 2.43
CA PHE A 391 -10.01 12.14 3.09
C PHE A 391 -8.87 12.41 2.09
N GLY A 392 -8.67 11.52 1.11
CA GLY A 392 -7.67 11.71 0.05
C GLY A 392 -7.93 12.95 -0.80
N PHE A 393 -9.19 13.21 -1.16
CA PHE A 393 -9.62 14.44 -1.84
C PHE A 393 -9.23 15.70 -1.02
N ALA A 394 -9.65 15.75 0.25
CA ALA A 394 -9.35 16.89 1.11
C ALA A 394 -7.83 17.12 1.28
N ALA A 395 -7.06 16.03 1.45
CA ALA A 395 -5.62 16.11 1.59
C ALA A 395 -4.92 16.64 0.33
N ARG A 396 -5.32 16.18 -0.86
CA ARG A 396 -4.72 16.70 -2.10
C ARG A 396 -5.10 18.15 -2.39
N HIS A 397 -6.29 18.61 -1.96
CA HIS A 397 -6.64 20.03 -2.05
C HIS A 397 -5.67 20.88 -1.22
N VAL A 398 -5.34 20.45 0.01
CA VAL A 398 -4.33 21.13 0.82
C VAL A 398 -2.94 21.04 0.19
N LEU A 399 -2.55 19.86 -0.30
CA LEU A 399 -1.24 19.65 -0.92
C LEU A 399 -1.04 20.56 -2.12
N LYS A 400 -2.06 20.70 -2.97
CA LYS A 400 -2.03 21.63 -4.10
C LYS A 400 -2.00 23.08 -3.62
N GLN A 401 -2.90 23.45 -2.72
CA GLN A 401 -3.13 24.86 -2.36
C GLN A 401 -2.02 25.48 -1.51
N PHE A 402 -1.36 24.68 -0.65
CA PHE A 402 -0.42 25.18 0.35
C PHE A 402 0.96 24.53 0.31
N ALA A 403 1.14 23.50 -0.53
CA ALA A 403 2.37 22.75 -0.66
C ALA A 403 2.87 22.59 -2.10
N ASP A 404 2.30 23.31 -3.08
CA ASP A 404 2.73 23.27 -4.49
C ASP A 404 2.79 21.84 -5.07
N ASN A 405 1.88 20.98 -4.61
CA ASN A 405 1.87 19.55 -4.91
C ASN A 405 3.21 18.83 -4.58
N ASP A 406 4.02 19.35 -3.65
CA ASP A 406 5.26 18.72 -3.16
C ASP A 406 4.95 17.77 -1.98
N PRO A 407 5.02 16.44 -2.16
CA PRO A 407 4.73 15.47 -1.11
C PRO A 407 5.70 15.54 0.07
N SER A 408 6.92 16.08 -0.13
CA SER A 408 7.90 16.23 0.94
C SER A 408 7.52 17.27 1.98
N ARG A 409 6.59 18.17 1.64
CA ARG A 409 6.03 19.13 2.57
C ARG A 409 4.90 18.56 3.40
N PHE A 410 4.33 17.42 3.06
CA PHE A 410 3.26 16.81 3.87
C PHE A 410 3.85 16.13 5.11
N LYS A 411 3.35 16.51 6.30
CA LYS A 411 3.76 15.88 7.55
C LYS A 411 2.69 14.98 8.12
N ALA A 412 1.48 15.51 8.34
CA ALA A 412 0.42 14.74 8.97
C ALA A 412 -0.97 15.24 8.57
N ILE A 413 -1.99 14.41 8.79
CA ILE A 413 -3.39 14.76 8.62
C ILE A 413 -4.23 14.08 9.71
N LYS A 414 -5.21 14.81 10.24
CA LYS A 414 -6.27 14.31 11.12
C LYS A 414 -7.61 14.63 10.50
N VAL A 415 -8.54 13.67 10.53
CA VAL A 415 -9.96 13.91 10.19
C VAL A 415 -10.90 13.18 11.13
N ARG A 416 -12.11 13.72 11.29
CA ARG A 416 -13.28 13.01 11.81
C ARG A 416 -14.34 12.92 10.71
N PHE A 417 -14.77 11.71 10.39
CA PHE A 417 -15.87 11.43 9.48
C PHE A 417 -17.19 11.65 10.22
N VAL A 418 -18.08 12.47 9.66
CA VAL A 418 -19.34 12.83 10.34
C VAL A 418 -20.60 12.49 9.55
N LYS A 419 -20.53 12.45 8.22
CA LYS A 419 -21.66 12.10 7.35
C LYS A 419 -21.16 11.39 6.08
N PRO A 420 -21.99 10.52 5.48
CA PRO A 420 -21.63 9.84 4.24
C PRO A 420 -21.60 10.82 3.06
N VAL A 421 -20.79 10.48 2.06
CA VAL A 421 -20.76 11.12 0.74
C VAL A 421 -21.30 10.13 -0.27
N MET A 422 -22.15 10.57 -1.20
CA MET A 422 -22.59 9.74 -2.31
C MET A 422 -21.64 9.92 -3.51
N PRO A 423 -21.21 8.84 -4.19
CA PRO A 423 -20.46 8.98 -5.45
C PRO A 423 -21.22 9.84 -6.46
N GLY A 424 -20.53 10.79 -7.10
CA GLY A 424 -21.11 11.80 -8.00
C GLY A 424 -21.36 13.16 -7.35
N GLN A 425 -21.32 13.27 -6.01
CA GLN A 425 -21.42 14.56 -5.31
C GLN A 425 -20.11 15.36 -5.36
N SER A 426 -20.24 16.67 -5.14
CA SER A 426 -19.09 17.57 -5.11
C SER A 426 -18.63 17.85 -3.68
N LEU A 427 -17.35 17.63 -3.44
CA LEU A 427 -16.68 17.92 -2.18
C LEU A 427 -16.18 19.36 -2.20
N GLN A 428 -16.64 20.17 -1.25
CA GLN A 428 -16.15 21.52 -0.96
C GLN A 428 -15.22 21.46 0.25
N THR A 429 -13.92 21.64 0.05
CA THR A 429 -12.91 21.70 1.10
C THR A 429 -12.61 23.15 1.44
N GLU A 430 -13.03 23.58 2.62
CA GLU A 430 -12.73 24.86 3.23
C GLU A 430 -11.44 24.74 4.05
N MET A 431 -10.52 25.69 3.87
CA MET A 431 -9.15 25.63 4.42
C MET A 431 -8.78 26.92 5.15
N TRP A 432 -8.20 26.80 6.33
CA TRP A 432 -7.66 27.92 7.12
C TRP A 432 -6.21 27.66 7.48
N LYS A 433 -5.32 28.57 7.11
CA LYS A 433 -3.88 28.48 7.37
C LYS A 433 -3.54 29.15 8.70
N GLU A 434 -3.02 28.37 9.64
CA GLU A 434 -2.49 28.81 10.93
C GLU A 434 -1.02 28.35 11.04
N GLY A 435 -0.11 29.19 10.55
CA GLY A 435 1.31 28.84 10.42
C GLY A 435 1.52 27.68 9.43
N ASN A 436 2.04 26.57 9.93
CA ASN A 436 2.28 25.34 9.17
C ASN A 436 1.12 24.33 9.23
N ARG A 437 0.07 24.64 9.99
CA ARG A 437 -1.14 23.81 10.08
C ARG A 437 -2.24 24.42 9.22
N ILE A 438 -2.85 23.60 8.38
CA ILE A 438 -4.02 23.94 7.58
C ILE A 438 -5.21 23.24 8.21
N HIS A 439 -6.08 23.97 8.90
CA HIS A 439 -7.37 23.44 9.34
C HIS A 439 -8.26 23.21 8.12
N ILE A 440 -9.02 22.11 8.12
CA ILE A 440 -9.92 21.73 7.04
C ILE A 440 -11.31 21.40 7.56
N GLN A 441 -12.30 21.78 6.76
CA GLN A 441 -13.68 21.31 6.86
C GLN A 441 -14.11 20.90 5.45
N CYS A 442 -14.68 19.72 5.29
CA CYS A 442 -15.18 19.27 3.99
C CYS A 442 -16.69 19.10 4.04
N LYS A 443 -17.36 19.61 3.02
CA LYS A 443 -18.81 19.55 2.86
C LYS A 443 -19.19 18.94 1.53
N VAL A 444 -20.41 18.41 1.46
CA VAL A 444 -21.09 18.14 0.19
C VAL A 444 -21.71 19.44 -0.30
N LYS A 445 -21.20 19.99 -1.41
CA LYS A 445 -21.62 21.29 -1.94
C LYS A 445 -23.12 21.36 -2.18
N GLU A 446 -23.72 20.29 -2.67
CA GLU A 446 -25.13 20.23 -3.05
C GLU A 446 -26.07 20.33 -1.85
N THR A 447 -25.60 20.00 -0.64
CA THR A 447 -26.44 19.92 0.58
C THR A 447 -25.92 20.77 1.73
N ASP A 448 -24.73 21.39 1.57
CA ASP A 448 -23.94 22.04 2.63
C ASP A 448 -23.66 21.15 3.85
N ALA A 449 -23.87 19.84 3.72
CA ALA A 449 -23.64 18.88 4.81
C ALA A 449 -22.14 18.70 5.04
N VAL A 450 -21.67 19.02 6.25
CA VAL A 450 -20.30 18.70 6.69
C VAL A 450 -20.12 17.18 6.72
N VAL A 451 -19.09 16.69 6.03
CA VAL A 451 -18.71 15.26 5.93
C VAL A 451 -17.37 14.96 6.58
N LEU A 452 -16.44 15.93 6.58
CA LEU A 452 -15.21 15.89 7.37
C LEU A 452 -15.18 17.09 8.31
N SER A 453 -14.98 16.83 9.60
CA SER A 453 -14.91 17.86 10.64
C SER A 453 -13.68 17.69 11.51
N GLY A 454 -13.37 18.72 12.31
CA GLY A 454 -12.30 18.64 13.31
C GLY A 454 -10.94 18.33 12.69
N ALA A 455 -10.75 18.69 11.42
CA ALA A 455 -9.71 18.14 10.59
C ALA A 455 -8.59 19.16 10.35
N TYR A 456 -7.37 18.68 10.15
CA TYR A 456 -6.22 19.51 9.82
C TYR A 456 -5.16 18.72 9.06
N VAL A 457 -4.31 19.42 8.34
CA VAL A 457 -3.07 18.93 7.74
C VAL A 457 -1.91 19.73 8.30
N ASP A 458 -0.89 19.07 8.81
CA ASP A 458 0.39 19.68 9.15
C ASP A 458 1.33 19.57 7.96
N LEU A 459 1.96 20.69 7.63
CA LEU A 459 3.01 20.78 6.62
C LEU A 459 4.37 21.01 7.28
N HIS A 460 5.43 20.53 6.66
CA HIS A 460 6.77 21.04 6.92
C HIS A 460 6.87 22.48 6.45
N ALA A 461 7.68 23.28 7.16
CA ALA A 461 8.02 24.62 6.70
C ALA A 461 8.58 24.53 5.28
N ALA A 462 8.19 25.46 4.42
CA ALA A 462 8.88 25.60 3.15
C ALA A 462 10.37 25.80 3.46
N SER A 463 11.24 24.95 2.92
CA SER A 463 12.63 25.36 2.72
C SER A 463 12.55 26.68 1.96
N GLY A 464 13.31 27.70 2.36
CA GLY A 464 13.13 29.10 1.95
C GLY A 464 13.31 29.44 0.47
N ALA A 465 12.98 28.55 -0.46
CA ALA A 465 12.94 28.76 -1.88
C ALA A 465 11.57 28.32 -2.42
N SER A 466 10.67 29.27 -2.62
CA SER A 466 9.42 29.06 -3.35
C SER A 466 9.74 28.67 -4.80
N PRO A 467 9.15 27.61 -5.37
CA PRO A 467 9.44 27.16 -6.74
C PRO A 467 9.09 28.18 -7.84
N GLU A 468 8.22 29.16 -7.56
CA GLU A 468 7.88 30.23 -8.52
C GLU A 468 9.03 31.24 -8.78
N ASN A 469 10.13 31.19 -8.02
CA ASN A 469 11.30 32.06 -8.21
C ASN A 469 12.62 31.30 -8.41
N LEU A 470 12.58 29.99 -8.61
CA LEU A 470 13.80 29.23 -8.93
C LEU A 470 14.26 29.59 -10.35
N PRO A 471 15.53 29.95 -10.56
CA PRO A 471 16.09 30.14 -11.90
C PRO A 471 15.83 28.89 -12.76
N GLN A 472 15.44 29.06 -14.02
CA GLN A 472 15.14 27.92 -14.92
C GLN A 472 16.35 26.99 -15.09
N SER A 473 17.56 27.53 -14.93
CA SER A 473 18.80 26.76 -14.84
C SER A 473 18.82 25.71 -13.72
N GLU A 474 18.07 25.89 -12.64
CA GLU A 474 18.02 24.95 -11.50
C GLU A 474 17.46 23.57 -11.92
N LEU A 475 16.48 23.54 -12.83
CA LEU A 475 15.94 22.30 -13.39
C LEU A 475 16.99 21.57 -14.25
N VAL A 476 17.78 22.31 -15.01
CA VAL A 476 18.85 21.74 -15.85
C VAL A 476 19.96 21.17 -14.98
N PHE A 477 20.36 21.87 -13.92
CA PHE A 477 21.36 21.35 -12.99
C PHE A 477 20.83 20.12 -12.24
N ALA A 478 19.56 20.06 -11.85
CA ALA A 478 18.98 18.85 -11.26
C ALA A 478 19.12 17.62 -12.19
N GLU A 479 18.84 17.78 -13.48
CA GLU A 479 19.00 16.72 -14.49
C GLU A 479 20.48 16.32 -14.71
N ILE A 480 21.39 17.29 -14.77
CA ILE A 480 22.84 17.03 -14.80
C ILE A 480 23.25 16.20 -13.58
N GLY A 481 22.73 16.53 -12.39
CA GLY A 481 23.00 15.81 -11.15
C GLY A 481 22.52 14.37 -11.19
N ARG A 482 21.35 14.10 -11.78
CA ARG A 482 20.81 12.75 -11.97
C ARG A 482 21.74 11.91 -12.85
N ARG A 483 22.17 12.46 -13.99
CA ARG A 483 23.06 11.77 -14.94
C ARG A 483 24.44 11.49 -14.37
N ILE A 484 24.97 12.38 -13.53
CA ILE A 484 26.23 12.14 -12.82
C ILE A 484 26.10 10.97 -11.84
N LYS A 485 24.92 10.73 -11.23
CA LYS A 485 24.72 9.53 -10.39
C LYS A 485 24.78 8.24 -11.22
N ASP A 486 24.21 8.26 -12.42
CA ASP A 486 24.11 7.06 -13.27
C ASP A 486 25.42 6.75 -14.02
N LEU A 487 26.08 7.78 -14.56
CA LEU A 487 27.23 7.65 -15.47
C LEU A 487 28.53 8.24 -14.92
N GLY A 488 28.53 8.76 -13.70
CA GLY A 488 29.60 9.64 -13.23
C GLY A 488 30.99 9.01 -13.21
N SER A 489 31.12 7.71 -12.93
CA SER A 489 32.40 7.00 -13.01
C SER A 489 33.03 6.99 -14.41
N GLU A 490 32.21 6.99 -15.47
CA GLU A 490 32.69 7.11 -16.85
C GLU A 490 33.01 8.56 -17.21
N LEU A 491 32.17 9.49 -16.75
CA LEU A 491 32.33 10.92 -16.98
C LEU A 491 33.61 11.45 -16.32
N VAL A 492 33.92 11.02 -15.09
CA VAL A 492 35.16 11.38 -14.40
C VAL A 492 36.40 10.95 -15.20
N LYS A 493 36.39 9.73 -15.76
CA LYS A 493 37.49 9.22 -16.59
C LYS A 493 37.70 10.03 -17.87
N LYS A 494 36.60 10.47 -18.51
CA LYS A 494 36.64 11.21 -19.78
C LYS A 494 36.98 12.69 -19.60
N VAL A 495 36.50 13.29 -18.50
CA VAL A 495 36.56 14.75 -18.29
C VAL A 495 37.73 15.15 -17.40
N ASN A 496 37.86 14.55 -16.21
CA ASN A 496 38.90 14.81 -15.21
C ASN A 496 39.05 16.30 -14.85
N ALA A 497 37.95 16.99 -14.53
CA ALA A 497 37.94 18.42 -14.24
C ALA A 497 36.76 18.83 -13.34
N VAL A 498 36.93 19.95 -12.63
CA VAL A 498 35.86 20.60 -11.84
C VAL A 498 35.41 21.88 -12.52
N PHE A 499 34.10 22.01 -12.74
CA PHE A 499 33.48 23.17 -13.38
C PHE A 499 32.60 23.92 -12.39
N SER A 500 32.77 25.24 -12.30
CA SER A 500 31.85 26.12 -11.55
C SER A 500 30.98 26.92 -12.52
N TRP A 501 29.73 27.13 -12.18
CA TRP A 501 28.76 27.91 -12.93
C TRP A 501 28.21 29.02 -12.04
N GLU A 502 28.35 30.26 -12.48
CA GLU A 502 27.80 31.46 -11.87
C GLU A 502 26.61 31.90 -12.72
N ILE A 503 25.40 31.64 -12.25
CA ILE A 503 24.16 32.05 -12.92
C ILE A 503 23.76 33.42 -12.39
N THR A 504 23.38 34.31 -13.31
CA THR A 504 22.91 35.65 -12.97
C THR A 504 21.46 35.86 -13.41
N LYS A 505 20.70 36.64 -12.67
CA LYS A 505 19.36 37.11 -13.03
C LYS A 505 19.29 38.60 -12.73
N ASP A 506 18.81 39.40 -13.68
CA ASP A 506 18.78 40.87 -13.57
C ASP A 506 20.16 41.49 -13.20
N GLY A 507 21.24 40.90 -13.72
CA GLY A 507 22.63 41.34 -13.48
C GLY A 507 23.19 41.02 -12.08
N LYS A 508 22.44 40.30 -11.23
CA LYS A 508 22.89 39.84 -9.90
C LYS A 508 23.11 38.32 -9.92
N ASN A 509 24.08 37.83 -9.14
CA ASN A 509 24.30 36.40 -8.98
C ASN A 509 23.06 35.76 -8.31
N SER A 510 22.41 34.85 -9.02
CA SER A 510 21.18 34.18 -8.59
C SER A 510 21.46 32.77 -8.06
N ALA A 511 22.47 32.09 -8.60
CA ALA A 511 22.88 30.77 -8.14
C ALA A 511 24.32 30.47 -8.55
N GLN A 512 25.00 29.68 -7.71
CA GLN A 512 26.28 29.08 -8.06
C GLN A 512 26.16 27.56 -8.01
N TRP A 513 26.72 26.89 -9.00
CA TRP A 513 26.76 25.43 -9.08
C TRP A 513 28.19 24.96 -9.32
N THR A 514 28.48 23.75 -8.87
CA THR A 514 29.74 23.09 -9.17
C THR A 514 29.49 21.66 -9.59
N ILE A 515 30.10 21.29 -10.72
CA ILE A 515 30.14 19.95 -11.29
C ILE A 515 31.56 19.44 -11.08
N ASP A 516 31.72 18.47 -10.17
CA ASP A 516 32.99 17.77 -9.96
C ASP A 516 32.98 16.48 -10.79
N LEU A 517 33.72 16.49 -11.90
CA LEU A 517 34.00 15.30 -12.72
C LEU A 517 35.49 14.95 -12.65
N LYS A 518 36.09 15.15 -11.48
CA LYS A 518 37.50 14.88 -11.20
C LYS A 518 37.66 13.87 -10.07
N ASN A 519 36.80 13.93 -9.06
CA ASN A 519 36.91 13.13 -7.85
C ASN A 519 35.79 12.06 -7.75
N GLY A 520 36.13 10.91 -7.17
CA GLY A 520 35.18 9.83 -6.89
C GLY A 520 34.45 9.34 -8.14
N SER A 521 33.14 9.14 -8.02
CA SER A 521 32.23 8.84 -9.13
C SER A 521 31.62 10.11 -9.73
N GLY A 522 32.17 11.29 -9.45
CA GLY A 522 31.61 12.57 -9.85
C GLY A 522 30.45 13.03 -8.97
N SER A 523 30.25 14.35 -8.90
CA SER A 523 29.16 14.94 -8.11
C SER A 523 28.72 16.30 -8.67
N LEU A 524 27.50 16.69 -8.33
CA LEU A 524 26.98 18.04 -8.51
C LEU A 524 26.53 18.55 -7.14
N HIS A 525 26.89 19.78 -6.81
CA HIS A 525 26.35 20.47 -5.65
C HIS A 525 26.10 21.96 -5.92
N LYS A 526 25.13 22.54 -5.21
CA LYS A 526 24.84 23.97 -5.21
C LYS A 526 25.82 24.68 -4.27
N GLY A 527 26.43 25.76 -4.73
CA GLY A 527 27.40 26.55 -3.99
C GLY A 527 28.82 26.55 -4.60
N PRO A 528 29.69 27.43 -4.08
CA PRO A 528 31.07 27.53 -4.51
C PRO A 528 31.83 26.23 -4.21
N TYR A 529 32.78 25.89 -5.08
CA TYR A 529 33.71 24.80 -4.81
C TYR A 529 34.70 25.23 -3.73
N ASN A 530 34.95 24.37 -2.73
CA ASN A 530 35.92 24.64 -1.66
C ASN A 530 37.40 24.65 -2.13
N GLY A 531 37.65 24.41 -3.42
CA GLY A 531 38.97 24.50 -4.05
C GLY A 531 38.95 25.38 -5.31
N LYS A 532 40.04 25.35 -6.08
CA LYS A 532 40.09 26.05 -7.37
C LYS A 532 39.40 25.21 -8.44
N ALA A 533 38.29 25.71 -8.98
CA ALA A 533 37.66 25.12 -10.16
C ALA A 533 38.61 25.20 -11.37
N ASP A 534 38.63 24.16 -12.19
CA ASP A 534 39.44 24.12 -13.41
C ASP A 534 38.88 25.09 -14.47
N VAL A 535 37.54 25.25 -14.50
CA VAL A 535 36.81 26.19 -15.36
C VAL A 535 35.66 26.83 -14.58
N THR A 536 35.44 28.13 -14.78
CA THR A 536 34.26 28.84 -14.27
C THR A 536 33.50 29.48 -15.43
N PHE A 537 32.22 29.17 -15.55
CA PHE A 537 31.29 29.80 -16.48
C PHE A 537 30.47 30.86 -15.75
N ALA A 538 30.22 32.00 -16.38
CA ALA A 538 29.27 33.00 -15.90
C ALA A 538 28.31 33.41 -17.01
N VAL A 539 27.01 33.33 -16.76
CA VAL A 539 25.95 33.48 -17.77
C VAL A 539 24.64 33.93 -17.11
N SER A 540 23.76 34.61 -17.85
CA SER A 540 22.40 34.89 -17.37
C SER A 540 21.57 33.60 -17.36
N ASP A 541 20.55 33.51 -16.50
CA ASP A 541 19.62 32.39 -16.47
C ASP A 541 18.93 32.24 -17.85
N GLU A 542 18.57 33.35 -18.47
CA GLU A 542 17.95 33.40 -19.80
C GLU A 542 18.88 32.88 -20.90
N ASP A 543 20.11 33.40 -21.01
CA ASP A 543 21.07 32.98 -22.04
C ASP A 543 21.53 31.53 -21.80
N PHE A 544 21.62 31.08 -20.54
CA PHE A 544 21.91 29.69 -20.20
C PHE A 544 20.85 28.75 -20.79
N MET A 545 19.57 29.11 -20.63
CA MET A 545 18.47 28.32 -21.19
C MET A 545 18.47 28.33 -22.72
N GLU A 546 18.78 29.46 -23.36
CA GLU A 546 18.94 29.49 -24.83
C GLU A 546 20.09 28.58 -25.29
N VAL A 547 21.19 28.51 -24.53
CA VAL A 547 22.32 27.62 -24.83
C VAL A 547 21.92 26.15 -24.67
N VAL A 548 21.25 25.79 -23.59
CA VAL A 548 20.80 24.41 -23.31
C VAL A 548 19.77 23.95 -24.35
N GLN A 549 18.86 24.83 -24.76
CA GLN A 549 17.85 24.54 -25.80
C GLN A 549 18.42 24.56 -27.22
N GLY A 550 19.71 24.86 -27.39
CA GLY A 550 20.37 24.96 -28.70
C GLY A 550 19.96 26.19 -29.53
N LYS A 551 19.18 27.12 -28.96
CA LYS A 551 18.77 28.37 -29.61
C LYS A 551 19.92 29.38 -29.69
N LEU A 552 20.81 29.37 -28.71
CA LEU A 552 22.03 30.17 -28.69
C LEU A 552 23.25 29.25 -28.75
N ASN A 553 24.09 29.45 -29.77
CA ASN A 553 25.33 28.70 -29.89
C ASN A 553 26.33 29.12 -28.79
N PRO A 554 26.95 28.19 -28.02
CA PRO A 554 27.87 28.51 -26.93
C PRO A 554 29.07 29.38 -27.34
N GLN A 555 29.63 29.16 -28.53
CA GLN A 555 30.77 29.94 -29.03
C GLN A 555 30.33 31.37 -29.38
N LYS A 556 29.15 31.54 -29.99
CA LYS A 556 28.57 32.87 -30.23
C LYS A 556 28.23 33.59 -28.91
N ALA A 557 27.71 32.87 -27.92
CA ALA A 557 27.47 33.42 -26.59
C ALA A 557 28.78 33.91 -25.94
N PHE A 558 29.87 33.16 -26.13
CA PHE A 558 31.18 33.54 -25.63
C PHE A 558 31.73 34.81 -26.31
N PHE A 559 31.76 34.85 -27.64
CA PHE A 559 32.28 36.01 -28.39
C PHE A 559 31.43 37.27 -28.22
N SER A 560 30.12 37.14 -27.97
CA SER A 560 29.24 38.28 -27.66
C SER A 560 29.29 38.73 -26.19
N GLY A 561 30.03 38.02 -25.34
CA GLY A 561 30.16 38.33 -23.91
C GLY A 561 28.99 37.89 -23.02
N LYS A 562 27.98 37.23 -23.59
CA LYS A 562 26.83 36.64 -22.88
C LYS A 562 27.20 35.44 -22.01
N LEU A 563 28.15 34.63 -22.47
CA LEU A 563 28.77 33.54 -21.72
C LEU A 563 30.23 33.90 -21.44
N LYS A 564 30.62 34.06 -20.18
CA LYS A 564 32.01 34.31 -19.80
C LYS A 564 32.63 33.02 -19.30
N VAL A 565 33.85 32.72 -19.75
CA VAL A 565 34.61 31.54 -19.32
C VAL A 565 35.93 31.99 -18.71
N ARG A 566 36.23 31.49 -17.51
CA ARG A 566 37.48 31.72 -16.77
C ARG A 566 38.14 30.37 -16.48
N GLY A 567 39.48 30.33 -16.39
CA GLY A 567 40.22 29.09 -16.16
C GLY A 567 40.68 28.43 -17.46
N ASN A 568 40.73 27.09 -17.49
CA ASN A 568 41.25 26.34 -18.62
C ASN A 568 40.20 26.15 -19.72
N ILE A 569 40.21 27.03 -20.71
CA ILE A 569 39.23 27.04 -21.81
C ILE A 569 39.22 25.74 -22.62
N MET A 570 40.34 25.00 -22.71
CA MET A 570 40.33 23.71 -23.43
C MET A 570 39.49 22.65 -22.71
N LEU A 571 39.37 22.72 -21.39
CA LEU A 571 38.52 21.81 -20.61
C LEU A 571 37.02 22.14 -20.77
N SER A 572 36.65 23.38 -21.12
CA SER A 572 35.24 23.73 -21.36
C SER A 572 34.67 23.02 -22.59
N GLN A 573 35.50 22.78 -23.61
CA GLN A 573 35.10 22.08 -24.83
C GLN A 573 34.80 20.59 -24.59
N LYS A 574 35.51 19.95 -23.65
CA LYS A 574 35.26 18.54 -23.28
C LYS A 574 33.87 18.34 -22.68
N LEU A 575 33.41 19.31 -21.87
CA LEU A 575 32.09 19.27 -21.27
C LEU A 575 30.99 19.38 -22.34
N GLU A 576 31.19 20.23 -23.36
CA GLU A 576 30.23 20.41 -24.45
C GLU A 576 30.06 19.15 -25.32
N VAL A 577 31.16 18.49 -25.71
CA VAL A 577 31.13 17.27 -26.54
C VAL A 577 30.37 16.15 -25.83
N ILE A 578 30.64 15.98 -24.53
CA ILE A 578 30.01 14.93 -23.73
C ILE A 578 28.54 15.24 -23.50
N LEU A 579 28.19 16.47 -23.11
CA LEU A 579 26.78 16.83 -22.91
C LEU A 579 25.98 16.75 -24.23
N LYS A 580 26.56 17.06 -25.39
CA LYS A 580 25.91 16.90 -26.71
C LYS A 580 25.56 15.46 -27.07
N ASP A 581 26.44 14.51 -26.78
CA ASP A 581 26.19 13.08 -27.08
C ASP A 581 25.03 12.52 -26.24
N TYR A 582 24.74 13.13 -25.09
CA TYR A 582 23.64 12.72 -24.20
C TYR A 582 22.44 13.69 -24.23
N ALA A 583 22.53 14.86 -24.86
CA ALA A 583 21.47 15.89 -24.91
C ALA A 583 20.46 15.70 -26.06
N LYS A 584 20.47 14.55 -26.75
CA LYS A 584 19.29 14.14 -27.54
C LYS A 584 18.19 13.69 -26.57
N LEU A 585 17.49 14.68 -26.02
CA LEU A 585 16.13 14.57 -25.50
C LEU A 585 15.18 14.27 -26.67
#